data_AF-A0A820I5B9-F1
#
_entry.id   AF-A0A820I5B9-F1
#
_cell.length_a   1.000
_cell.length_b   1.000
_cell.length_c   1.000
_cell.angle_alpha   90.00
_cell.angle_beta   90.00
_cell.angle_gamma   90.00
#
_symmetry.space_group_name_H-M   'P 1'
#
loop_
_entity.id
_entity.type
_entity.pdbx_description
1 polymer ?
#
loop_
_entity_poly.entity_id
_entity_poly.type
_entity_poly.pdbx_seq_one_letter_code
_entity_poly.pdbx_strand_id
1 'polypeptide(L)'
;MILTCLFIFLQMIHIINYFVTSTEVKDFVYLLTRILYLITTICILWLINYDRLKNIFSSGLLFIYWLLVFLATIPDLIDYSVKIYQQIQSVSWWIKFITACLQFCVVLCLFIANCFAEKYNAPEATLHERPLVPEFYVSFPSRILYSWVTPLILRGYRKPLTEKDCWELPMSERTVSVVDQVRNYMKGWKSNTQYEKISMKKIQILDSNSLEDEHRNLLNNIVSNYVFIVHDLTQKKVYLKPTVDVNESSSKNRKTSMFWYALFCAYKEKIFIGALIKLVHDILQFSGPMILKLLLNYFTDLNKPKWLGVFYASLLSIVVFCQIILLRAYFHCQFLVGLQFRSAITGLIYRKSLKLSNASKQETTTGEIVNLMAIDASRFAEVTQHIHVLWSGPLQLLIALILLYREMKFSIIPGVTLLFIVILTNLYLHRIQKKLTVCTKIIDIFLIDFY
;
A
#
# COMPACT_ATOMS: atom_id res chain seq x y z
N MET A 1 -13.76 -2.97 -25.51
CA MET A 1 -14.85 -3.93 -25.82
C MET A 1 -14.73 -4.50 -27.23
N ILE A 2 -14.75 -3.70 -28.31
CA ILE A 2 -14.63 -4.25 -29.68
C ILE A 2 -13.33 -5.05 -29.86
N LEU A 3 -12.18 -4.46 -29.51
CA LEU A 3 -10.87 -5.13 -29.58
C LEU A 3 -10.78 -6.37 -28.67
N THR A 4 -11.44 -6.38 -27.50
CA THR A 4 -11.45 -7.54 -26.60
C THR A 4 -12.31 -8.67 -27.15
N CYS A 5 -13.44 -8.35 -27.81
CA CYS A 5 -14.25 -9.33 -28.51
C CYS A 5 -13.51 -9.92 -29.71
N LEU A 6 -12.76 -9.11 -30.46
CA LEU A 6 -11.89 -9.57 -31.55
C LEU A 6 -10.81 -10.53 -31.04
N PHE A 7 -10.20 -10.25 -29.88
CA PHE A 7 -9.24 -11.16 -29.26
C PHE A 7 -9.87 -12.51 -28.88
N ILE A 8 -11.07 -12.50 -28.30
CA ILE A 8 -11.83 -13.73 -27.99
C ILE A 8 -12.08 -14.54 -29.26
N PHE A 9 -12.50 -13.88 -30.35
CA PHE A 9 -12.72 -14.52 -31.64
C PHE A 9 -11.45 -15.19 -32.19
N LEU A 10 -10.30 -14.51 -32.10
CA LEU A 10 -9.02 -15.09 -32.49
C LEU A 10 -8.65 -16.33 -31.63
N GLN A 11 -8.92 -16.31 -30.31
CA GLN A 11 -8.70 -17.50 -29.47
C GLN A 11 -9.60 -18.67 -29.89
N MET A 12 -10.86 -18.41 -30.26
CA MET A 12 -11.76 -19.45 -30.76
C MET A 12 -11.24 -20.09 -32.06
N ILE A 13 -10.67 -19.29 -32.97
CA ILE A 13 -10.02 -19.80 -34.20
C ILE A 13 -8.87 -20.75 -33.86
N HIS A 14 -8.01 -20.39 -32.89
CA HIS A 14 -6.92 -21.27 -32.45
C HIS A 14 -7.41 -22.60 -31.88
N ILE A 15 -8.50 -22.59 -31.09
CA ILE A 15 -9.11 -23.80 -30.53
C ILE A 15 -9.70 -24.67 -31.64
N ILE A 16 -10.43 -24.07 -32.59
CA ILE A 16 -11.01 -24.81 -33.73
C ILE A 16 -9.89 -25.43 -34.59
N ASN A 17 -8.85 -24.67 -34.91
CA ASN A 17 -7.70 -25.15 -35.69
C ASN A 17 -6.99 -26.33 -35.00
N TYR A 18 -6.91 -26.34 -33.67
CA TYR A 18 -6.37 -27.45 -32.90
C TYR A 18 -7.19 -28.74 -33.05
N PHE A 19 -8.52 -28.65 -33.12
CA PHE A 19 -9.38 -29.81 -33.31
C PHE A 19 -9.43 -30.31 -34.76
N VAL A 20 -9.35 -29.40 -35.73
CA VAL A 20 -9.41 -29.73 -37.18
C VAL A 20 -8.11 -30.36 -37.68
N THR A 21 -6.95 -29.93 -37.16
CA THR A 21 -5.65 -30.46 -37.62
C THR A 21 -5.43 -31.86 -37.02
N SER A 22 -5.79 -32.90 -37.78
CA SER A 22 -5.90 -34.29 -37.30
C SER A 22 -4.59 -35.11 -37.33
N THR A 23 -3.44 -34.49 -37.62
CA THR A 23 -2.22 -35.23 -37.98
C THR A 23 -0.99 -34.96 -37.10
N GLU A 24 -1.06 -34.06 -36.11
CA GLU A 24 0.05 -33.81 -35.19
C GLU A 24 -0.28 -34.32 -33.79
N VAL A 25 0.74 -34.75 -33.04
CA VAL A 25 0.63 -35.06 -31.61
C VAL A 25 -0.02 -33.85 -30.94
N LYS A 26 -1.21 -34.07 -30.38
CA LYS A 26 -2.02 -33.02 -29.78
C LYS A 26 -1.36 -32.52 -28.49
N ASP A 27 -0.68 -31.39 -28.57
CA ASP A 27 -0.07 -30.73 -27.42
C ASP A 27 -1.16 -30.23 -26.46
N PHE A 28 -1.43 -31.01 -25.41
CA PHE A 28 -2.39 -30.66 -24.36
C PHE A 28 -2.10 -29.29 -23.74
N VAL A 29 -0.83 -28.96 -23.57
CA VAL A 29 -0.37 -27.67 -23.03
C VAL A 29 -0.85 -26.51 -23.90
N TYR A 30 -0.81 -26.66 -25.23
CA TYR A 30 -1.28 -25.63 -26.15
C TYR A 30 -2.77 -25.36 -25.99
N LEU A 31 -3.59 -26.42 -25.96
CA LEU A 31 -5.03 -26.29 -25.75
C LEU A 31 -5.35 -25.64 -24.39
N LEU A 32 -4.67 -26.08 -23.33
CA LEU A 32 -4.86 -25.53 -21.98
C LEU A 32 -4.55 -24.03 -21.93
N THR A 33 -3.44 -23.59 -22.54
CA THR A 33 -3.07 -22.17 -22.61
C THR A 33 -4.13 -21.34 -23.32
N ARG A 34 -4.71 -21.83 -24.44
CA ARG A 34 -5.76 -21.12 -25.18
C ARG A 34 -7.07 -21.04 -24.40
N ILE A 35 -7.44 -22.11 -23.68
CA ILE A 35 -8.60 -22.12 -22.78
C ILE A 35 -8.39 -21.13 -21.62
N LEU A 36 -7.19 -21.08 -21.04
CA LEU A 36 -6.86 -20.12 -19.99
C LEU A 36 -6.95 -18.67 -20.49
N TYR A 37 -6.47 -18.37 -21.71
CA TYR A 37 -6.69 -17.06 -22.32
C TYR A 37 -8.17 -16.74 -22.53
N LEU A 38 -8.98 -17.72 -22.95
CA LEU A 38 -10.42 -17.51 -23.10
C LEU A 38 -11.10 -17.19 -21.75
N ILE A 39 -10.82 -17.97 -20.71
CA ILE A 39 -11.39 -17.76 -19.37
C ILE A 39 -10.96 -16.39 -18.83
N THR A 40 -9.66 -16.08 -18.89
CA THR A 40 -9.14 -14.82 -18.36
C THR A 40 -9.67 -13.59 -19.10
N THR A 41 -9.86 -13.67 -20.42
CA THR A 41 -10.45 -12.57 -21.21
C THR A 41 -11.93 -12.35 -20.93
N ILE A 42 -12.70 -13.42 -20.66
CA ILE A 42 -14.09 -13.31 -20.23
C ILE A 42 -14.17 -12.60 -18.86
N CYS A 43 -13.30 -12.99 -17.91
CA CYS A 43 -13.18 -12.31 -16.62
C CYS A 43 -12.86 -10.82 -16.79
N ILE A 44 -12.03 -10.46 -17.77
CA ILE A 44 -11.67 -9.07 -18.04
C ILE A 44 -12.77 -8.29 -18.73
N LEU A 45 -13.51 -8.94 -19.63
CA LEU A 45 -14.70 -8.32 -20.21
C LEU A 45 -15.72 -7.97 -19.11
N TRP A 46 -15.89 -8.88 -18.14
CA TRP A 46 -16.70 -8.62 -16.95
C TRP A 46 -16.13 -7.46 -16.12
N LEU A 47 -14.82 -7.44 -15.88
CA LEU A 47 -14.16 -6.35 -15.15
C LEU A 47 -14.30 -4.99 -15.83
N ILE A 48 -14.17 -4.92 -17.16
CA ILE A 48 -14.37 -3.68 -17.93
C ILE A 48 -15.80 -3.15 -17.71
N ASN A 49 -16.80 -4.03 -17.72
CA ASN A 49 -18.18 -3.63 -17.47
C ASN A 49 -18.39 -3.19 -16.02
N TYR A 50 -17.76 -3.88 -15.07
CA TYR A 50 -17.80 -3.51 -13.66
C TYR A 50 -17.16 -2.14 -13.39
N ASP A 51 -15.99 -1.89 -13.98
CA ASP A 51 -15.26 -0.62 -13.84
C ASP A 51 -16.08 0.55 -14.43
N ARG A 52 -16.78 0.32 -15.55
CA ARG A 52 -17.73 1.28 -16.13
C ARG A 52 -18.90 1.57 -15.22
N LEU A 53 -19.49 0.56 -14.58
CA LEU A 53 -20.60 0.75 -13.63
C LEU A 53 -20.18 1.55 -12.39
N LYS A 54 -18.92 1.41 -11.96
CA LYS A 54 -18.36 2.14 -10.81
C LYS A 54 -17.70 3.47 -11.17
N ASN A 55 -17.74 3.89 -12.44
CA ASN A 55 -17.03 5.07 -12.93
C ASN A 55 -15.53 5.07 -12.57
N ILE A 56 -14.89 3.90 -12.61
CA ILE A 56 -13.45 3.75 -12.42
C ILE A 56 -12.77 4.03 -13.75
N PHE A 57 -12.08 5.18 -13.85
CA PHE A 57 -11.50 5.67 -15.11
C PHE A 57 -10.25 4.91 -15.57
N SER A 58 -9.55 4.25 -14.65
CA SER A 58 -8.33 3.49 -14.97
C SER A 58 -8.16 2.30 -14.03
N SER A 59 -8.12 1.09 -14.57
CA SER A 59 -7.88 -0.12 -13.80
C SER A 59 -6.45 -0.61 -13.99
N GLY A 60 -5.70 -0.65 -12.88
CA GLY A 60 -4.34 -1.17 -12.90
C GLY A 60 -4.27 -2.65 -13.23
N LEU A 61 -5.29 -3.41 -12.84
CA LEU A 61 -5.38 -4.84 -13.14
C LEU A 61 -5.48 -5.07 -14.66
N LEU A 62 -6.29 -4.26 -15.34
CA LEU A 62 -6.43 -4.29 -16.80
C LEU A 62 -5.11 -3.98 -17.50
N PHE A 63 -4.41 -2.93 -17.07
CA PHE A 63 -3.10 -2.58 -17.62
C PHE A 63 -2.08 -3.71 -17.44
N ILE A 64 -1.95 -4.24 -16.22
CA ILE A 64 -1.01 -5.32 -15.91
C ILE A 64 -1.34 -6.58 -16.70
N TYR A 65 -2.62 -6.92 -16.83
CA TYR A 65 -3.02 -8.08 -17.63
C TYR A 65 -2.60 -7.93 -19.10
N TRP A 66 -2.97 -6.82 -19.75
CA TRP A 66 -2.63 -6.64 -21.17
C TRP A 66 -1.14 -6.54 -21.40
N LEU A 67 -0.38 -5.99 -20.44
CA LEU A 67 1.08 -6.02 -20.45
C LEU A 67 1.63 -7.46 -20.39
N LEU A 68 1.12 -8.29 -19.48
CA LEU A 68 1.57 -9.68 -19.33
C LEU A 68 1.19 -10.53 -20.55
N VAL A 69 -0.03 -10.38 -21.08
CA VAL A 69 -0.44 -11.07 -22.31
C VAL A 69 0.40 -10.59 -23.50
N PHE A 70 0.67 -9.29 -23.62
CA PHE A 70 1.56 -8.76 -24.66
C PHE A 70 2.94 -9.43 -24.60
N LEU A 71 3.57 -9.47 -23.43
CA LEU A 71 4.86 -10.12 -23.25
C LEU A 71 4.79 -11.63 -23.54
N ALA A 72 3.70 -12.30 -23.15
CA ALA A 72 3.50 -13.73 -23.37
C ALA A 72 3.22 -14.10 -24.84
N THR A 73 2.77 -13.16 -25.68
CA THR A 73 2.59 -13.42 -27.12
C THR A 73 3.88 -13.38 -27.93
N ILE A 74 4.96 -12.80 -27.39
CA ILE A 74 6.25 -12.70 -28.10
C ILE A 74 6.88 -14.09 -28.34
N PRO A 75 6.98 -14.99 -27.33
CA PRO A 75 7.49 -16.34 -27.56
C PRO A 75 6.68 -17.15 -28.56
N ASP A 76 5.34 -17.05 -28.54
CA ASP A 76 4.46 -17.73 -29.50
C ASP A 76 4.79 -17.31 -30.93
N LEU A 77 5.00 -16.01 -31.16
CA LEU A 77 5.35 -15.47 -32.47
C LEU A 77 6.70 -16.01 -32.97
N ILE A 78 7.69 -16.07 -32.06
CA ILE A 78 9.02 -16.62 -32.36
C ILE A 78 8.91 -18.11 -32.69
N ASP A 79 8.21 -18.89 -31.87
CA ASP A 79 8.04 -20.34 -32.07
C ASP A 79 7.40 -20.66 -33.43
N TYR A 80 6.30 -19.98 -33.78
CA TYR A 80 5.67 -20.17 -35.08
C TYR A 80 6.54 -19.72 -36.25
N SER A 81 7.33 -18.64 -36.09
CA SER A 81 8.26 -18.20 -37.14
C SER A 81 9.36 -19.24 -37.42
N VAL A 82 9.88 -19.88 -36.37
CA VAL A 82 10.90 -20.94 -36.48
C VAL A 82 10.31 -22.20 -37.10
N LYS A 83 9.09 -22.59 -36.69
CA LYS A 83 8.40 -23.76 -37.26
C LYS A 83 8.03 -23.58 -38.73
N ILE A 84 7.65 -22.37 -39.16
CA ILE A 84 7.46 -22.06 -40.59
C ILE A 84 8.76 -22.22 -41.36
N TYR A 85 9.88 -21.72 -40.80
CA TYR A 85 11.18 -21.81 -41.45
C TYR A 85 11.66 -23.27 -41.58
N GLN A 86 11.37 -24.12 -40.59
CA GLN A 86 11.78 -25.53 -40.59
C GLN A 86 10.84 -26.46 -41.38
N GLN A 87 9.53 -26.22 -41.37
CA GLN A 87 8.49 -27.05 -42.01
C GLN A 87 7.75 -26.28 -43.12
N ILE A 88 8.51 -25.93 -44.16
CA ILE A 88 8.14 -25.06 -45.29
C ILE A 88 6.84 -25.44 -46.02
N GLN A 89 6.34 -26.70 -45.94
CA GLN A 89 5.23 -27.17 -46.79
C GLN A 89 3.84 -27.26 -46.14
N SER A 90 3.68 -27.06 -44.82
CA SER A 90 2.35 -27.22 -44.19
C SER A 90 1.54 -25.91 -44.20
N VAL A 91 0.34 -25.95 -44.78
CA VAL A 91 -0.62 -24.83 -44.76
C VAL A 91 -1.08 -24.50 -43.32
N SER A 92 -1.11 -25.51 -42.42
CA SER A 92 -1.52 -25.33 -41.02
C SER A 92 -0.60 -24.36 -40.25
N TRP A 93 0.73 -24.46 -40.44
CA TRP A 93 1.69 -23.56 -39.80
C TRP A 93 1.55 -22.11 -40.25
N TRP A 94 1.25 -21.87 -41.53
CA TRP A 94 0.96 -20.54 -42.05
C TRP A 94 -0.29 -19.93 -41.41
N ILE A 95 -1.37 -20.70 -41.26
CA ILE A 95 -2.58 -20.24 -40.58
C ILE A 95 -2.29 -19.90 -39.12
N LYS A 96 -1.57 -20.76 -38.38
CA LYS A 96 -1.16 -20.53 -36.98
C LYS A 96 -0.32 -19.24 -36.83
N PHE A 97 0.59 -18.97 -37.76
CA PHE A 97 1.41 -17.76 -37.73
C PHE A 97 0.64 -16.48 -38.08
N ILE A 98 -0.19 -16.50 -39.14
CA ILE A 98 -0.99 -15.33 -39.52
C ILE A 98 -1.94 -14.94 -38.37
N THR A 99 -2.62 -15.93 -37.78
CA THR A 99 -3.48 -15.72 -36.61
C THR A 99 -2.70 -15.22 -35.40
N ALA A 100 -1.48 -15.69 -35.16
CA ALA A 100 -0.59 -15.17 -34.10
C ALA A 100 -0.14 -13.73 -34.35
N CYS A 101 0.18 -13.35 -35.59
CA CYS A 101 0.48 -11.96 -35.98
C CYS A 101 -0.70 -11.03 -35.72
N LEU A 102 -1.91 -11.44 -36.14
CA LEU A 102 -3.14 -10.69 -35.86
C LEU A 102 -3.40 -10.58 -34.36
N GLN A 103 -3.20 -11.66 -33.61
CA GLN A 103 -3.33 -11.67 -32.16
C GLN A 103 -2.35 -10.67 -31.52
N PHE A 104 -1.08 -10.67 -31.94
CA PHE A 104 -0.07 -9.73 -31.46
C PHE A 104 -0.47 -8.28 -31.73
N CYS A 105 -0.94 -7.96 -32.93
CA CYS A 105 -1.42 -6.61 -33.27
C CYS A 105 -2.61 -6.18 -32.41
N VAL A 106 -3.59 -7.05 -32.22
CA VAL A 106 -4.77 -6.76 -31.38
C VAL A 106 -4.37 -6.52 -29.93
N VAL A 107 -3.49 -7.36 -29.37
CA VAL A 107 -2.99 -7.21 -28.00
C VAL A 107 -2.15 -5.94 -27.86
N LEU A 108 -1.31 -5.60 -28.84
CA LEU A 108 -0.54 -4.36 -28.84
C LEU A 108 -1.48 -3.14 -28.86
N CYS A 109 -2.52 -3.13 -29.70
CA CYS A 109 -3.52 -2.07 -29.71
C CYS A 109 -4.26 -1.97 -28.38
N LEU A 110 -4.64 -3.09 -27.76
CA LEU A 110 -5.26 -3.13 -26.44
C LEU A 110 -4.33 -2.59 -25.34
N PHE A 111 -3.07 -3.00 -25.36
CA PHE A 111 -2.07 -2.51 -24.41
C PHE A 111 -1.87 -0.99 -24.54
N ILE A 112 -1.67 -0.50 -25.77
CA ILE A 112 -1.52 0.94 -26.04
C ILE A 112 -2.79 1.70 -25.62
N ALA A 113 -3.98 1.19 -25.93
CA ALA A 113 -5.23 1.83 -25.53
C ALA A 113 -5.33 1.99 -24.00
N ASN A 114 -4.88 1.00 -23.22
CA ASN A 114 -4.87 1.06 -21.76
C ASN A 114 -3.76 1.97 -21.18
N CYS A 115 -2.82 2.45 -22.00
CA CYS A 115 -1.87 3.48 -21.57
C CYS A 115 -2.51 4.87 -21.47
N PHE A 116 -3.62 5.10 -22.18
CA PHE A 116 -4.36 6.35 -22.16
C PHE A 116 -5.58 6.24 -21.25
N ALA A 117 -5.85 7.31 -20.48
CA ALA A 117 -7.04 7.36 -19.66
C ALA A 117 -8.26 7.67 -20.54
N GLU A 118 -9.39 7.06 -20.19
CA GLU A 118 -10.66 7.45 -20.75
C GLU A 118 -10.94 8.91 -20.34
N LYS A 119 -11.45 9.73 -21.28
CA LYS A 119 -11.58 11.17 -21.06
C LYS A 119 -12.54 11.44 -19.91
N TYR A 120 -12.03 12.08 -18.85
CA TYR A 120 -12.85 12.51 -17.71
C TYR A 120 -13.82 13.60 -18.15
N ASN A 121 -15.09 13.24 -18.34
CA ASN A 121 -16.18 14.21 -18.43
C ASN A 121 -16.67 14.42 -17.01
N ALA A 122 -16.26 15.53 -16.38
CA ALA A 122 -16.69 15.87 -15.02
C ALA A 122 -18.22 15.83 -14.95
N PRO A 123 -18.84 15.00 -14.08
CA PRO A 123 -20.30 14.97 -13.95
C PRO A 123 -20.90 16.29 -13.49
N GLU A 124 -20.11 17.21 -12.93
CA GLU A 124 -20.58 18.47 -12.34
C GLU A 124 -19.53 19.56 -12.53
N ALA A 125 -19.36 20.05 -13.75
CA ALA A 125 -18.58 21.25 -14.06
C ALA A 125 -19.18 22.56 -13.48
N THR A 126 -20.02 22.47 -12.45
CA THR A 126 -20.78 23.59 -11.87
C THR A 126 -20.52 23.85 -10.39
N LEU A 127 -19.69 23.05 -9.69
CA LEU A 127 -19.46 23.21 -8.24
C LEU A 127 -18.01 23.54 -7.82
N HIS A 128 -17.02 23.33 -8.68
CA HIS A 128 -15.61 23.50 -8.34
C HIS A 128 -14.96 24.65 -9.10
N GLU A 129 -14.34 25.59 -8.38
CA GLU A 129 -13.61 26.72 -8.96
C GLU A 129 -12.30 26.29 -9.64
N ARG A 130 -11.72 25.15 -9.23
CA ARG A 130 -10.46 24.59 -9.76
C ARG A 130 -10.60 23.11 -10.15
N PRO A 131 -9.79 22.62 -11.10
CA PRO A 131 -9.78 21.21 -11.45
C PRO A 131 -9.32 20.33 -10.27
N LEU A 132 -9.94 19.16 -10.14
CA LEU A 132 -9.54 18.13 -9.18
C LEU A 132 -8.14 17.57 -9.50
N VAL A 133 -7.46 17.08 -8.46
CA VAL A 133 -6.15 16.42 -8.60
C VAL A 133 -6.22 15.32 -9.68
N PRO A 134 -5.35 15.37 -10.72
CA PRO A 134 -5.38 14.42 -11.83
C PRO A 134 -5.19 12.95 -11.44
N GLU A 135 -4.53 12.66 -10.32
CA GLU A 135 -4.24 11.31 -9.84
C GLU A 135 -5.45 10.35 -9.87
N PHE A 136 -6.66 10.87 -9.62
CA PHE A 136 -7.90 10.08 -9.54
C PHE A 136 -8.47 9.65 -10.89
N TYR A 137 -8.12 10.33 -11.98
CA TYR A 137 -8.66 10.07 -13.32
C TYR A 137 -7.60 9.89 -14.42
N VAL A 138 -6.31 9.98 -14.09
CA VAL A 138 -5.21 9.66 -15.02
C VAL A 138 -5.05 8.16 -15.22
N SER A 139 -4.36 7.79 -16.31
CA SER A 139 -4.11 6.39 -16.64
C SER A 139 -3.21 5.73 -15.60
N PHE A 140 -3.31 4.42 -15.49
CA PHE A 140 -2.50 3.67 -14.54
C PHE A 140 -0.98 3.86 -14.74
N PRO A 141 -0.43 3.88 -15.98
CA PRO A 141 0.99 4.19 -16.18
C PRO A 141 1.36 5.60 -15.73
N SER A 142 0.50 6.58 -15.99
CA SER A 142 0.72 7.96 -15.53
C SER A 142 0.71 8.04 -14.00
N ARG A 143 -0.15 7.27 -13.33
CA ARG A 143 -0.20 7.16 -11.87
C ARG A 143 1.08 6.54 -11.30
N ILE A 144 1.60 5.47 -11.90
CA ILE A 144 2.85 4.81 -11.45
C ILE A 144 4.06 5.71 -11.66
N LEU A 145 4.15 6.36 -12.83
CA LEU A 145 5.30 7.19 -13.21
C LEU A 145 5.20 8.63 -12.67
N TYR A 146 4.08 8.98 -12.03
CA TYR A 146 3.75 10.35 -11.60
C TYR A 146 3.83 11.39 -12.73
N SER A 147 3.63 10.98 -13.98
CA SER A 147 3.76 11.87 -15.15
C SER A 147 2.69 12.95 -15.20
N TRP A 148 1.58 12.75 -14.49
CA TRP A 148 0.52 13.76 -14.33
C TRP A 148 0.97 15.00 -13.57
N VAL A 149 2.07 14.93 -12.81
CA VAL A 149 2.66 16.09 -12.11
C VAL A 149 3.55 16.92 -13.04
N THR A 150 4.09 16.31 -14.10
CA THR A 150 5.04 16.95 -15.04
C THR A 150 4.54 18.28 -15.62
N PRO A 151 3.27 18.44 -16.04
CA PRO A 151 2.76 19.73 -16.51
C PRO A 151 2.87 20.85 -15.48
N LEU A 152 2.62 20.55 -14.20
CA LEU A 152 2.72 21.53 -13.11
C LEU A 152 4.18 21.90 -12.83
N ILE A 153 5.10 20.93 -12.86
CA ILE A 153 6.54 21.16 -12.70
C ILE A 153 7.06 22.05 -13.83
N LEU A 154 6.72 21.74 -15.08
CA LEU A 154 7.13 22.54 -16.24
C LEU A 154 6.54 23.95 -16.20
N ARG A 155 5.31 24.12 -15.68
CA ARG A 155 4.72 25.43 -15.45
C ARG A 155 5.48 26.21 -14.38
N GLY A 156 5.85 25.56 -13.27
CA GLY A 156 6.66 26.14 -12.20
C GLY A 156 8.08 26.56 -12.62
N TYR A 157 8.67 25.84 -13.58
CA TYR A 157 9.93 26.24 -14.21
C TYR A 157 9.79 27.53 -15.04
N ARG A 158 8.64 27.70 -15.71
CA ARG A 158 8.39 28.86 -16.59
C ARG A 158 7.88 30.09 -15.84
N LYS A 159 7.09 29.89 -14.79
CA LYS A 159 6.46 30.96 -14.00
C LYS A 159 6.34 30.51 -12.54
N PRO A 160 6.55 31.41 -11.56
CA PRO A 160 6.33 31.08 -10.15
C PRO A 160 4.88 30.63 -9.94
N LEU A 161 4.70 29.48 -9.29
CA LEU A 161 3.37 28.91 -9.03
C LEU A 161 2.63 29.72 -7.98
N THR A 162 1.34 29.94 -8.23
CA THR A 162 0.42 30.57 -7.29
C THR A 162 -0.62 29.58 -6.79
N GLU A 163 -1.39 29.92 -5.74
CA GLU A 163 -2.43 29.05 -5.19
C GLU A 163 -3.50 28.66 -6.24
N LYS A 164 -3.73 29.52 -7.24
CA LYS A 164 -4.67 29.28 -8.34
C LYS A 164 -4.22 28.16 -9.29
N ASP A 165 -2.92 27.86 -9.32
CA ASP A 165 -2.33 26.83 -10.18
C ASP A 165 -2.38 25.44 -9.53
N CYS A 166 -2.66 25.38 -8.24
CA CYS A 166 -2.80 24.14 -7.48
C CYS A 166 -4.16 23.48 -7.74
N TRP A 167 -4.16 22.15 -7.73
CA TRP A 167 -5.38 21.36 -7.86
C TRP A 167 -6.18 21.32 -6.57
N GLU A 168 -7.49 21.10 -6.71
CA GLU A 168 -8.37 20.86 -5.58
C GLU A 168 -8.38 19.39 -5.14
N LEU A 169 -8.35 19.18 -3.82
CA LEU A 169 -8.51 17.87 -3.21
C LEU A 169 -9.97 17.39 -3.28
N PRO A 170 -10.21 16.09 -3.51
CA PRO A 170 -11.55 15.52 -3.47
C PRO A 170 -12.14 15.60 -2.06
N MET A 171 -13.47 15.59 -1.96
CA MET A 171 -14.19 15.72 -0.69
C MET A 171 -13.78 14.68 0.36
N SER A 172 -13.41 13.47 -0.07
CA SER A 172 -12.94 12.38 0.80
C SER A 172 -11.63 12.71 1.53
N GLU A 173 -10.74 13.46 0.89
CA GLU A 173 -9.40 13.83 1.38
C GLU A 173 -9.38 15.20 2.07
N ARG A 174 -10.50 15.93 2.09
CA ARG A 174 -10.60 17.22 2.80
C ARG A 174 -10.64 17.01 4.31
N THR A 175 -10.15 18.02 5.03
CA THR A 175 -10.03 18.02 6.51
C THR A 175 -11.34 17.66 7.22
N VAL A 176 -12.50 18.09 6.71
CA VAL A 176 -13.81 17.78 7.30
C VAL A 176 -14.04 16.27 7.34
N SER A 177 -13.90 15.60 6.19
CA SER A 177 -14.05 14.14 6.07
C SER A 177 -13.02 13.40 6.93
N VAL A 178 -11.76 13.79 6.83
CA VAL A 178 -10.63 13.21 7.59
C VAL A 178 -10.86 13.28 9.11
N VAL A 179 -11.30 14.43 9.62
CA VAL A 179 -11.57 14.63 11.05
C VAL A 179 -12.81 13.85 11.50
N ASP A 180 -13.85 13.82 10.69
CA ASP A 180 -15.10 13.14 11.03
C ASP A 180 -14.94 11.61 11.01
N GLN A 181 -14.12 11.05 10.12
CA GLN A 181 -13.74 9.63 10.14
C GLN A 181 -13.09 9.24 11.47
N VAL A 182 -12.02 9.92 11.88
CA VAL A 182 -11.32 9.62 13.15
C VAL A 182 -12.26 9.81 14.35
N ARG A 183 -13.14 10.81 14.29
CA ARG A 183 -14.15 11.05 15.34
C ARG A 183 -15.16 9.92 15.46
N ASN A 184 -15.61 9.35 14.34
CA ASN A 184 -16.56 8.26 14.37
C ASN A 184 -15.97 7.04 15.10
N TYR A 185 -14.69 6.73 14.85
CA TYR A 185 -13.97 5.71 15.61
C TYR A 185 -13.81 6.08 17.10
N MET A 186 -13.49 7.33 17.43
CA MET A 186 -13.44 7.77 18.83
C MET A 186 -14.80 7.65 19.55
N LYS A 187 -15.91 7.93 18.87
CA LYS A 187 -17.27 7.75 19.42
C LYS A 187 -17.57 6.26 19.64
N GLY A 188 -17.25 5.41 18.66
CA GLY A 188 -17.42 3.97 18.77
C GLY A 188 -16.65 3.38 19.95
N TRP A 189 -15.39 3.78 20.12
CA TRP A 189 -14.56 3.33 21.25
C TRP A 189 -15.14 3.74 22.62
N LYS A 190 -15.69 4.96 22.75
CA LYS A 190 -16.36 5.40 23.98
C LYS A 190 -17.61 4.58 24.30
N SER A 191 -18.37 4.22 23.28
CA SER A 191 -19.55 3.35 23.44
C SER A 191 -19.14 1.96 23.92
N ASN A 192 -18.13 1.36 23.30
CA ASN A 192 -17.66 0.01 23.63
C ASN A 192 -17.07 -0.06 25.04
N THR A 193 -16.24 0.93 25.42
CA THR A 193 -15.68 0.98 26.78
C THR A 193 -16.72 1.27 27.86
N GLN A 194 -17.78 2.01 27.55
CA GLN A 194 -18.89 2.19 28.48
C GLN A 194 -19.68 0.89 28.65
N TYR A 195 -19.86 0.12 27.57
CA TYR A 195 -20.49 -1.19 27.61
C TYR A 195 -19.67 -2.20 28.43
N GLU A 196 -18.35 -2.26 28.24
CA GLU A 196 -17.43 -3.08 29.04
C GLU A 196 -17.50 -2.74 30.53
N LYS A 197 -17.63 -1.45 30.89
CA LYS A 197 -17.80 -1.06 32.30
C LYS A 197 -19.11 -1.56 32.89
N ILE A 198 -20.19 -1.54 32.11
CA ILE A 198 -21.51 -2.00 32.55
C ILE A 198 -21.50 -3.53 32.70
N SER A 199 -20.91 -4.26 31.75
CA SER A 199 -20.80 -5.72 31.82
C SER A 199 -19.90 -6.16 32.99
N MET A 200 -18.74 -5.54 33.18
CA MET A 200 -17.84 -5.82 34.31
C MET A 200 -18.51 -5.54 35.66
N LYS A 201 -19.25 -4.44 35.78
CA LYS A 201 -19.98 -4.12 37.02
C LYS A 201 -21.12 -5.12 37.27
N LYS A 202 -21.80 -5.59 36.22
CA LYS A 202 -22.82 -6.65 36.33
C LYS A 202 -22.21 -7.99 36.75
N ILE A 203 -21.04 -8.35 36.22
CA ILE A 203 -20.28 -9.55 36.62
C ILE A 203 -19.83 -9.44 38.08
N GLN A 204 -19.35 -8.27 38.52
CA GLN A 204 -18.90 -8.06 39.90
C GLN A 204 -20.05 -8.11 40.92
N ILE A 205 -21.24 -7.63 40.54
CA ILE A 205 -22.47 -7.77 41.34
C ILE A 205 -22.96 -9.23 41.39
N LEU A 206 -22.77 -9.99 40.30
CA LEU A 206 -23.09 -11.41 40.28
C LEU A 206 -22.12 -12.21 41.17
N ASP A 207 -20.81 -11.91 41.11
CA ASP A 207 -19.76 -12.56 41.92
C ASP A 207 -19.90 -12.25 43.42
N SER A 208 -20.40 -11.06 43.80
CA SER A 208 -20.66 -10.73 45.20
C SER A 208 -21.90 -11.40 45.79
N ASN A 209 -22.82 -11.88 44.94
CA ASN A 209 -24.11 -12.43 45.36
C ASN A 209 -24.16 -13.97 45.32
N SER A 210 -23.09 -14.64 44.88
CA SER A 210 -23.00 -16.11 44.85
C SER A 210 -21.69 -16.58 45.51
N LEU A 211 -21.74 -16.75 46.83
CA LEU A 211 -20.75 -17.55 47.57
C LEU A 211 -21.04 -19.03 47.32
N GLU A 212 -20.20 -19.69 46.52
CA GLU A 212 -19.84 -21.12 46.63
C GLU A 212 -18.68 -21.43 45.66
N ASP A 213 -17.55 -21.87 46.21
CA ASP A 213 -16.21 -21.86 45.60
C ASP A 213 -16.00 -22.83 44.41
N GLU A 214 -16.97 -23.69 44.09
CA GLU A 214 -16.83 -24.71 43.04
C GLU A 214 -17.22 -24.20 41.63
N HIS A 215 -18.04 -23.15 41.54
CA HIS A 215 -18.53 -22.61 40.26
C HIS A 215 -17.56 -21.64 39.55
N ARG A 216 -16.46 -21.23 40.22
CA ARG A 216 -15.52 -20.22 39.69
C ARG A 216 -14.75 -20.68 38.46
N ASN A 217 -14.37 -21.96 38.40
CA ASN A 217 -13.63 -22.52 37.26
C ASN A 217 -14.54 -22.80 36.05
N LEU A 218 -15.80 -23.16 36.29
CA LEU A 218 -16.79 -23.32 35.23
C LEU A 218 -17.19 -21.97 34.62
N LEU A 219 -17.38 -20.94 35.47
CA LEU A 219 -17.72 -19.59 35.05
C LEU A 219 -16.60 -18.92 34.24
N ASN A 220 -15.33 -19.10 34.59
CA ASN A 220 -14.23 -18.53 33.80
C ASN A 220 -14.16 -19.10 32.38
N ASN A 221 -14.47 -20.39 32.21
CA ASN A 221 -14.54 -21.03 30.89
C ASN A 221 -15.80 -20.60 30.10
N ILE A 222 -16.92 -20.38 30.78
CA ILE A 222 -18.17 -19.91 30.17
C ILE A 222 -18.07 -18.43 29.77
N VAL A 223 -17.49 -17.57 30.63
CA VAL A 223 -17.32 -16.13 30.37
C VAL A 223 -16.41 -15.88 29.16
N SER A 224 -15.35 -16.69 28.98
CA SER A 224 -14.49 -16.62 27.80
C SER A 224 -15.26 -16.88 26.49
N ASN A 225 -16.21 -17.83 26.51
CA ASN A 225 -16.99 -18.21 25.32
C ASN A 225 -18.18 -17.30 25.04
N TYR A 226 -18.84 -16.74 26.06
CA TYR A 226 -20.03 -15.90 25.89
C TYR A 226 -19.72 -14.43 25.56
N VAL A 227 -18.54 -13.92 25.94
CA VAL A 227 -18.10 -12.56 25.56
C VAL A 227 -18.01 -12.41 24.04
N PHE A 228 -17.76 -13.50 23.31
CA PHE A 228 -17.76 -13.49 21.84
C PHE A 228 -19.18 -13.43 21.23
N ILE A 229 -20.17 -14.06 21.87
CA ILE A 229 -21.53 -14.23 21.33
C ILE A 229 -22.40 -12.98 21.57
N VAL A 230 -22.16 -12.23 22.64
CA VAL A 230 -22.99 -11.05 23.00
C VAL A 230 -22.72 -9.82 22.11
N HIS A 231 -21.71 -9.87 21.23
CA HIS A 231 -21.45 -8.81 20.25
C HIS A 231 -22.60 -8.63 19.23
N ASP A 232 -23.49 -9.62 19.07
CA ASP A 232 -24.48 -9.62 17.97
C ASP A 232 -25.91 -9.20 18.39
N LEU A 233 -26.26 -9.24 19.68
CA LEU A 233 -27.65 -9.04 20.10
C LEU A 233 -27.73 -8.19 21.37
N THR A 234 -27.91 -6.88 21.21
CA THR A 234 -29.11 -6.15 21.68
C THR A 234 -28.86 -4.64 21.76
N GLN A 235 -29.48 -3.93 20.81
CA GLN A 235 -29.72 -2.50 20.86
C GLN A 235 -30.72 -2.17 21.99
N LYS A 236 -30.27 -1.64 23.13
CA LYS A 236 -31.11 -0.79 24.00
C LYS A 236 -30.26 0.08 24.92
N LYS A 237 -30.43 1.40 24.81
CA LYS A 237 -29.70 2.41 25.60
C LYS A 237 -30.34 2.57 26.98
N VAL A 238 -29.56 2.32 28.03
CA VAL A 238 -29.86 2.73 29.41
C VAL A 238 -28.70 3.62 29.89
N TYR A 239 -29.01 4.85 30.32
CA TYR A 239 -28.02 5.81 30.81
C TYR A 239 -27.82 5.62 32.33
N LEU A 240 -26.70 5.00 32.72
CA LEU A 240 -26.22 4.98 34.11
C LEU A 240 -25.05 5.96 34.27
N LYS A 241 -25.21 6.97 35.14
CA LYS A 241 -24.17 7.92 35.54
C LYS A 241 -23.18 7.22 36.49
N PRO A 242 -21.86 7.32 36.32
CA PRO A 242 -20.90 6.63 37.18
C PRO A 242 -20.59 7.44 38.45
N THR A 243 -20.65 6.78 39.62
CA THR A 243 -20.26 7.28 40.96
C THR A 243 -19.03 6.54 41.52
N VAL A 244 -18.09 6.13 40.68
CA VAL A 244 -16.87 5.44 41.13
C VAL A 244 -15.66 6.20 40.63
N ASP A 245 -14.85 6.69 41.57
CA ASP A 245 -13.57 7.37 41.31
C ASP A 245 -12.58 6.36 40.71
N VAL A 246 -12.53 6.35 39.38
CA VAL A 246 -11.53 5.60 38.62
C VAL A 246 -10.19 6.30 38.80
N ASN A 247 -9.21 5.63 39.44
CA ASN A 247 -7.81 6.06 39.54
C ASN A 247 -7.37 6.88 38.32
N GLU A 248 -7.08 8.17 38.52
CA GLU A 248 -6.88 9.17 37.45
C GLU A 248 -5.80 8.75 36.43
N SER A 249 -4.75 8.06 36.89
CA SER A 249 -3.66 7.50 36.07
C SER A 249 -4.16 6.47 35.05
N SER A 250 -5.04 5.55 35.47
CA SER A 250 -5.67 4.56 34.59
C SER A 250 -6.65 5.19 33.59
N SER A 251 -7.22 6.36 33.95
CA SER A 251 -8.11 7.13 33.07
C SER A 251 -7.33 7.86 31.98
N LYS A 252 -6.13 8.38 32.31
CA LYS A 252 -5.26 9.12 31.40
C LYS A 252 -4.65 8.21 30.34
N ASN A 253 -4.14 7.03 30.73
CA ASN A 253 -3.63 6.01 29.80
C ASN A 253 -4.72 5.44 28.87
N ARG A 254 -5.96 5.34 29.35
CA ARG A 254 -7.10 4.92 28.50
C ARG A 254 -7.48 5.97 27.46
N LYS A 255 -7.43 7.26 27.80
CA LYS A 255 -7.74 8.37 26.88
C LYS A 255 -6.69 8.51 25.76
N THR A 256 -5.41 8.29 26.06
CA THR A 256 -4.34 8.29 25.05
C THR A 256 -4.44 7.07 24.14
N SER A 257 -4.74 5.89 24.69
CA SER A 257 -4.98 4.67 23.91
C SER A 257 -6.15 4.83 22.93
N MET A 258 -7.25 5.47 23.34
CA MET A 258 -8.40 5.76 22.46
C MET A 258 -8.03 6.58 21.23
N PHE A 259 -7.24 7.64 21.40
CA PHE A 259 -6.88 8.54 20.31
C PHE A 259 -6.06 7.80 19.24
N TRP A 260 -5.01 7.12 19.67
CA TRP A 260 -4.15 6.35 18.78
C TRP A 260 -4.92 5.22 18.10
N TYR A 261 -5.74 4.49 18.86
CA TYR A 261 -6.61 3.47 18.30
C TYR A 261 -7.51 4.03 17.19
N ALA A 262 -8.20 5.14 17.44
CA ALA A 262 -9.11 5.73 16.46
C ALA A 262 -8.38 6.23 15.20
N LEU A 263 -7.17 6.77 15.36
CA LEU A 263 -6.34 7.25 14.25
C LEU A 263 -5.87 6.08 13.37
N PHE A 264 -5.33 5.02 13.97
CA PHE A 264 -4.88 3.84 13.24
C PHE A 264 -6.05 3.05 12.63
N CYS A 265 -7.18 2.92 13.32
CA CYS A 265 -8.36 2.25 12.77
C CYS A 265 -8.98 2.99 11.59
N ALA A 266 -8.94 4.32 11.59
CA ALA A 266 -9.46 5.13 10.47
C ALA A 266 -8.71 4.89 9.16
N TYR A 267 -7.40 4.60 9.24
CA TYR A 267 -6.54 4.46 8.06
C TYR A 267 -5.86 3.08 7.95
N LYS A 268 -6.40 2.08 8.66
CA LYS A 268 -5.83 0.73 8.73
C LYS A 268 -5.63 0.08 7.36
N GLU A 269 -6.56 0.32 6.43
CA GLU A 269 -6.52 -0.27 5.09
C GLU A 269 -5.31 0.25 4.31
N LYS A 270 -5.11 1.57 4.31
CA LYS A 270 -3.96 2.22 3.64
C LYS A 270 -2.63 1.78 4.28
N ILE A 271 -2.57 1.72 5.60
CA ILE A 271 -1.38 1.28 6.35
C ILE A 271 -1.06 -0.20 6.04
N PHE A 272 -2.08 -1.07 6.01
CA PHE A 272 -1.91 -2.49 5.72
C PHE A 272 -1.44 -2.72 4.27
N ILE A 273 -2.05 -2.01 3.30
CA ILE A 273 -1.61 -2.04 1.90
C ILE A 273 -0.14 -1.59 1.79
N GLY A 274 0.23 -0.53 2.50
CA GLY A 274 1.62 -0.08 2.57
C GLY A 274 2.58 -1.12 3.15
N ALA A 275 2.16 -1.85 4.19
CA ALA A 275 2.94 -2.95 4.76
C ALA A 275 3.19 -4.07 3.74
N LEU A 276 2.16 -4.47 2.99
CA LEU A 276 2.27 -5.49 1.96
C LEU A 276 3.21 -5.06 0.82
N ILE A 277 3.06 -3.83 0.32
CA ILE A 277 3.95 -3.29 -0.72
C ILE A 277 5.40 -3.31 -0.23
N LYS A 278 5.63 -2.90 1.02
CA LYS A 278 6.98 -2.89 1.61
C LYS A 278 7.57 -4.29 1.73
N LEU A 279 6.77 -5.27 2.14
CA LEU A 279 7.18 -6.67 2.23
C LEU A 279 7.62 -7.21 0.86
N VAL A 280 6.81 -6.99 -0.18
CA VAL A 280 7.14 -7.43 -1.55
C VAL A 280 8.40 -6.74 -2.06
N HIS A 281 8.56 -5.44 -1.81
CA HIS A 281 9.78 -4.71 -2.12
C HIS A 281 11.01 -5.35 -1.45
N ASP A 282 10.92 -5.71 -0.17
CA ASP A 282 12.05 -6.25 0.59
C ASP A 282 12.48 -7.63 0.06
N ILE A 283 11.52 -8.48 -0.34
CA ILE A 283 11.82 -9.77 -0.98
C ILE A 283 12.56 -9.57 -2.31
N LEU A 284 12.08 -8.63 -3.15
CA LEU A 284 12.72 -8.33 -4.43
C LEU A 284 14.12 -7.74 -4.25
N GLN A 285 14.33 -6.92 -3.21
CA GLN A 285 15.63 -6.34 -2.89
C GLN A 285 16.71 -7.42 -2.66
N PHE A 286 16.36 -8.54 -2.00
CA PHE A 286 17.30 -9.66 -1.79
C PHE A 286 17.42 -10.59 -2.99
N SER A 287 16.47 -10.54 -3.92
CA SER A 287 16.54 -11.31 -5.16
C SER A 287 17.64 -10.78 -6.10
N GLY A 288 17.92 -9.47 -6.07
CA GLY A 288 18.96 -8.84 -6.91
C GLY A 288 20.36 -9.46 -6.75
N PRO A 289 20.94 -9.50 -5.54
CA PRO A 289 22.24 -10.15 -5.30
C PRO A 289 22.27 -11.64 -5.68
N MET A 290 21.17 -12.37 -5.49
CA MET A 290 21.08 -13.78 -5.89
C MET A 290 21.15 -13.96 -7.40
N ILE A 291 20.42 -13.14 -8.16
CA ILE A 291 20.45 -13.18 -9.63
C ILE A 291 21.84 -12.75 -10.14
N LEU A 292 22.45 -11.74 -9.51
CA LEU A 292 23.82 -11.33 -9.85
C LEU A 292 24.81 -12.48 -9.65
N LYS A 293 24.68 -13.26 -8.57
CA LYS A 293 25.50 -14.47 -8.36
C LYS A 293 25.30 -15.51 -9.48
N LEU A 294 24.06 -15.76 -9.91
CA LEU A 294 23.79 -16.67 -11.03
C LEU A 294 24.40 -16.17 -12.34
N LEU A 295 24.36 -14.87 -12.58
CA LEU A 295 24.99 -14.23 -13.73
C LEU A 295 26.52 -14.34 -13.68
N LEU A 296 27.15 -14.13 -12.53
CA LEU A 296 28.59 -14.31 -12.36
C LEU A 296 29.01 -15.77 -12.59
N ASN A 297 28.25 -16.74 -12.06
CA ASN A 297 28.47 -18.16 -12.30
C ASN A 297 28.19 -18.59 -13.75
N TYR A 298 27.47 -17.78 -14.54
CA TYR A 298 27.33 -18.02 -15.96
C TYR A 298 28.63 -17.68 -16.70
N PHE A 299 29.32 -16.61 -16.31
CA PHE A 299 30.59 -16.22 -16.92
C PHE A 299 31.76 -17.15 -16.61
N THR A 300 31.66 -17.99 -15.58
CA THR A 300 32.71 -18.98 -15.25
C THR A 300 32.66 -20.23 -16.12
N ASP A 301 31.50 -20.58 -16.69
CA ASP A 301 31.31 -21.82 -17.47
C ASP A 301 31.07 -21.51 -18.96
N LEU A 302 32.06 -21.77 -19.80
CA LEU A 302 32.01 -21.51 -21.26
C LEU A 302 31.01 -22.40 -22.03
N ASN A 303 30.54 -23.50 -21.42
CA ASN A 303 29.64 -24.47 -22.05
C ASN A 303 28.15 -24.11 -21.92
N LYS A 304 27.81 -23.00 -21.27
CA LYS A 304 26.41 -22.58 -21.08
C LYS A 304 25.86 -21.87 -22.32
N PRO A 305 24.58 -22.07 -22.65
CA PRO A 305 23.99 -21.46 -23.83
C PRO A 305 23.80 -19.94 -23.64
N LYS A 306 24.03 -19.17 -24.71
CA LYS A 306 24.00 -17.69 -24.69
C LYS A 306 22.69 -17.08 -24.17
N TRP A 307 21.56 -17.72 -24.47
CA TRP A 307 20.24 -17.23 -24.05
C TRP A 307 20.10 -17.16 -22.52
N LEU A 308 20.83 -18.02 -21.78
CA LEU A 308 20.77 -18.07 -20.33
C LEU A 308 21.38 -16.80 -19.69
N GLY A 309 22.47 -16.29 -20.26
CA GLY A 309 23.08 -15.03 -19.81
C GLY A 309 22.16 -13.83 -20.05
N VAL A 310 21.54 -13.75 -21.23
CA VAL A 310 20.55 -12.70 -21.57
C VAL A 310 19.33 -12.79 -20.64
N PHE A 311 18.88 -14.00 -20.31
CA PHE A 311 17.80 -14.23 -19.36
C PHE A 311 18.14 -13.68 -17.97
N TYR A 312 19.31 -14.00 -17.40
CA TYR A 312 19.69 -13.48 -16.08
C TYR A 312 19.84 -11.95 -16.06
N ALA A 313 20.42 -11.35 -17.11
CA ALA A 313 20.57 -9.90 -17.20
C ALA A 313 19.22 -9.17 -17.33
N SER A 314 18.31 -9.70 -18.16
CA SER A 314 16.95 -9.15 -18.31
C SER A 314 16.13 -9.33 -17.04
N LEU A 315 16.21 -10.48 -16.38
CA LEU A 315 15.56 -10.75 -15.10
C LEU A 315 16.04 -9.77 -14.02
N LEU A 316 17.36 -9.55 -13.91
CA LEU A 316 17.93 -8.58 -12.97
C LEU A 316 17.37 -7.18 -13.21
N SER A 317 17.32 -6.75 -14.48
CA SER A 317 16.78 -5.44 -14.86
C SER A 317 15.31 -5.30 -14.44
N ILE A 318 14.48 -6.31 -14.75
CA ILE A 318 13.05 -6.32 -14.39
C ILE A 318 12.87 -6.24 -12.88
N VAL A 319 13.63 -7.03 -12.11
CA VAL A 319 13.56 -7.03 -10.64
C VAL A 319 13.90 -5.65 -10.08
N VAL A 320 14.94 -4.99 -10.59
CA VAL A 320 15.34 -3.64 -10.17
C VAL A 320 14.26 -2.61 -10.51
N PHE A 321 13.68 -2.65 -11.72
CA PHE A 321 12.59 -1.75 -12.09
C PHE A 321 11.35 -1.94 -11.21
N CYS A 322 10.95 -3.19 -10.96
CA CYS A 322 9.84 -3.51 -10.06
C CYS A 322 10.12 -3.01 -8.63
N GLN A 323 11.34 -3.19 -8.12
CA GLN A 323 11.74 -2.69 -6.81
C GLN A 323 11.57 -1.17 -6.73
N ILE A 324 12.03 -0.41 -7.73
CA ILE A 324 11.89 1.05 -7.76
C ILE A 324 10.41 1.46 -7.72
N ILE A 325 9.57 0.85 -8.57
CA ILE A 325 8.14 1.16 -8.64
C ILE A 325 7.45 0.89 -7.29
N LEU A 326 7.71 -0.26 -6.68
CA LEU A 326 7.12 -0.62 -5.38
C LEU A 326 7.59 0.31 -4.27
N LEU A 327 8.87 0.70 -4.24
CA LEU A 327 9.39 1.63 -3.24
C LEU A 327 8.72 3.00 -3.35
N ARG A 328 8.53 3.51 -4.58
CA ARG A 328 7.84 4.78 -4.82
C ARG A 328 6.36 4.69 -4.45
N ALA A 329 5.68 3.61 -4.81
CA ALA A 329 4.29 3.37 -4.41
C ALA A 329 4.12 3.30 -2.88
N TYR A 330 5.06 2.64 -2.19
CA TYR A 330 5.12 2.59 -0.73
C TYR A 330 5.22 3.99 -0.13
N PHE A 331 6.22 4.78 -0.55
CA PHE A 331 6.42 6.13 0.00
C PHE A 331 5.24 7.05 -0.28
N HIS A 332 4.65 6.98 -1.47
CA HIS A 332 3.47 7.78 -1.80
C HIS A 332 2.28 7.45 -0.89
N CYS A 333 1.97 6.16 -0.71
CA CYS A 333 0.89 5.73 0.18
C CYS A 333 1.12 6.22 1.62
N GLN A 334 2.33 6.02 2.17
CA GLN A 334 2.64 6.43 3.54
C GLN A 334 2.69 7.95 3.73
N PHE A 335 3.12 8.68 2.70
CA PHE A 335 3.10 10.14 2.71
C PHE A 335 1.67 10.68 2.80
N LEU A 336 0.75 10.11 2.02
CA LEU A 336 -0.67 10.45 2.08
C LEU A 336 -1.28 10.15 3.46
N VAL A 337 -1.01 8.97 4.03
CA VAL A 337 -1.48 8.63 5.39
C VAL A 337 -0.90 9.60 6.43
N GLY A 338 0.38 9.96 6.32
CA GLY A 338 1.01 10.96 7.19
C GLY A 338 0.33 12.33 7.11
N LEU A 339 0.01 12.81 5.90
CA LEU A 339 -0.72 14.07 5.70
C LEU A 339 -2.15 14.01 6.27
N GLN A 340 -2.82 12.87 6.13
CA GLN A 340 -4.14 12.65 6.72
C GLN A 340 -4.07 12.66 8.25
N PHE A 341 -3.05 12.05 8.83
CA PHE A 341 -2.80 12.07 10.28
C PHE A 341 -2.60 13.50 10.78
N ARG A 342 -1.72 14.27 10.13
CA ARG A 342 -1.51 15.70 10.46
C ARG A 342 -2.82 16.48 10.40
N SER A 343 -3.57 16.35 9.30
CA SER A 343 -4.84 17.06 9.11
C SER A 343 -5.88 16.69 10.16
N ALA A 344 -5.99 15.41 10.51
CA ALA A 344 -6.86 14.92 11.57
C ALA A 344 -6.45 15.46 12.94
N ILE A 345 -5.16 15.37 13.31
CA ILE A 345 -4.62 15.86 14.58
C ILE A 345 -4.90 17.35 14.72
N THR A 346 -4.50 18.16 13.73
CA THR A 346 -4.69 19.62 13.75
C THR A 346 -6.16 19.99 13.86
N GLY A 347 -7.03 19.37 13.05
CA GLY A 347 -8.48 19.64 13.09
C GLY A 347 -9.15 19.22 14.40
N LEU A 348 -8.68 18.14 15.04
CA LEU A 348 -9.19 17.69 16.34
C LEU A 348 -8.73 18.59 17.48
N ILE A 349 -7.46 19.00 17.49
CA ILE A 349 -6.93 19.96 18.48
C ILE A 349 -7.68 21.29 18.33
N TYR A 350 -7.89 21.78 17.11
CA TYR A 350 -8.61 23.03 16.86
C TYR A 350 -10.05 22.98 17.39
N ARG A 351 -10.78 21.90 17.08
CA ARG A 351 -12.15 21.74 17.59
C ARG A 351 -12.18 21.57 19.12
N LYS A 352 -11.12 21.02 19.71
CA LYS A 352 -11.02 20.87 21.17
C LYS A 352 -10.69 22.19 21.85
N SER A 353 -9.79 23.01 21.28
CA SER A 353 -9.39 24.31 21.84
C SER A 353 -10.56 25.28 21.96
N LEU A 354 -11.47 25.26 20.96
CA LEU A 354 -12.73 26.02 20.99
C LEU A 354 -13.71 25.59 22.10
N LYS A 355 -13.52 24.42 22.70
CA LYS A 355 -14.39 23.85 23.75
C LYS A 355 -13.68 23.65 25.08
N LEU A 356 -12.48 24.21 25.26
CA LEU A 356 -11.77 24.16 26.53
C LEU A 356 -12.43 25.08 27.56
N SER A 357 -12.58 24.60 28.79
CA SER A 357 -13.03 25.42 29.92
C SER A 357 -11.98 26.46 30.27
N ASN A 358 -12.38 27.52 30.97
CA ASN A 358 -11.44 28.56 31.41
C ASN A 358 -10.35 28.00 32.34
N ALA A 359 -10.67 27.01 33.18
CA ALA A 359 -9.69 26.30 34.01
C ALA A 359 -8.63 25.56 33.16
N SER A 360 -9.03 24.82 32.12
CA SER A 360 -8.06 24.13 31.25
C SER A 360 -7.27 25.10 30.34
N LYS A 361 -7.79 26.29 30.05
CA LYS A 361 -7.06 27.36 29.35
C LYS A 361 -5.99 28.02 30.22
N GLN A 362 -6.10 27.94 31.55
CA GLN A 362 -5.05 28.39 32.46
C GLN A 362 -3.88 27.39 32.51
N GLU A 363 -4.16 26.09 32.32
CA GLU A 363 -3.13 25.04 32.27
C GLU A 363 -2.41 24.93 30.92
N THR A 364 -3.07 25.31 29.82
CA THR A 364 -2.49 25.22 28.47
C THR A 364 -2.60 26.56 27.75
N THR A 365 -1.44 27.15 27.45
CA THR A 365 -1.39 28.47 26.82
C THR A 365 -1.80 28.38 25.34
N THR A 366 -2.30 29.49 24.79
CA THR A 366 -2.61 29.57 23.35
C THR A 366 -1.38 29.24 22.49
N GLY A 367 -0.19 29.65 22.93
CA GLY A 367 1.08 29.34 22.25
C GLY A 367 1.39 27.85 22.22
N GLU A 368 1.17 27.13 23.33
CA GLU A 368 1.34 25.68 23.39
C GLU A 368 0.37 24.94 22.46
N ILE A 369 -0.89 25.39 22.41
CA ILE A 369 -1.91 24.81 21.52
C ILE A 369 -1.51 24.98 20.04
N VAL A 370 -1.00 26.16 19.67
CA VAL A 370 -0.49 26.42 18.31
C VAL A 370 0.75 25.56 18.02
N ASN A 371 1.66 25.42 19.00
CA ASN A 371 2.85 24.59 18.87
C ASN A 371 2.50 23.11 18.65
N LEU A 372 1.51 22.58 19.38
CA LEU A 372 0.98 21.21 19.19
C LEU A 372 0.43 21.01 17.76
N MET A 373 -0.30 22.00 17.23
CA MET A 373 -0.87 21.94 15.88
C MET A 373 0.17 22.06 14.77
N ALA A 374 1.21 22.88 14.97
CA ALA A 374 2.18 23.21 13.93
C ALA A 374 3.38 22.24 13.93
N ILE A 375 3.99 22.01 15.09
CA ILE A 375 5.23 21.23 15.22
C ILE A 375 4.90 19.75 15.45
N ASP A 376 4.15 19.43 16.49
CA ASP A 376 3.99 18.03 16.91
C ASP A 376 3.12 17.23 15.93
N ALA A 377 2.04 17.82 15.40
CA ALA A 377 1.26 17.20 14.33
C ALA A 377 2.09 16.90 13.08
N SER A 378 3.06 17.76 12.73
CA SER A 378 3.96 17.54 11.59
C SER A 378 4.94 16.40 11.84
N ARG A 379 5.54 16.35 13.04
CA ARG A 379 6.43 15.24 13.44
C ARG A 379 5.71 13.90 13.36
N PHE A 380 4.43 13.82 13.75
CA PHE A 380 3.67 12.57 13.62
C PHE A 380 3.48 12.14 12.16
N ALA A 381 3.27 13.08 11.23
CA ALA A 381 3.21 12.75 9.80
C ALA A 381 4.54 12.17 9.29
N GLU A 382 5.68 12.75 9.70
CA GLU A 382 7.02 12.28 9.34
C GLU A 382 7.33 10.89 9.90
N VAL A 383 6.92 10.60 11.14
CA VAL A 383 7.04 9.27 11.75
C VAL A 383 6.21 8.24 10.98
N THR A 384 5.00 8.61 10.57
CA THR A 384 4.09 7.73 9.82
C THR A 384 4.72 7.28 8.50
N GLN A 385 5.45 8.16 7.82
CA GLN A 385 6.19 7.83 6.59
C GLN A 385 7.20 6.68 6.77
N HIS A 386 7.73 6.51 7.98
CA HIS A 386 8.78 5.55 8.31
C HIS A 386 8.30 4.40 9.21
N ILE A 387 6.98 4.31 9.48
CA ILE A 387 6.45 3.37 10.47
C ILE A 387 6.80 1.91 10.16
N HIS A 388 6.84 1.53 8.88
CA HIS A 388 7.12 0.16 8.48
C HIS A 388 8.61 -0.21 8.58
N VAL A 389 9.53 0.76 8.72
CA VAL A 389 10.95 0.48 8.96
C VAL A 389 11.14 -0.24 10.30
N LEU A 390 10.24 -0.04 11.26
CA LEU A 390 10.32 -0.68 12.58
C LEU A 390 10.32 -2.22 12.53
N TRP A 391 9.56 -2.82 11.62
CA TRP A 391 9.52 -4.27 11.43
C TRP A 391 10.34 -4.73 10.21
N SER A 392 10.35 -3.93 9.14
CA SER A 392 11.09 -4.22 7.90
C SER A 392 12.61 -4.20 8.15
N GLY A 393 13.13 -3.22 8.90
CA GLY A 393 14.57 -3.08 9.16
C GLY A 393 15.19 -4.32 9.83
N PRO A 394 14.64 -4.82 10.96
CA PRO A 394 15.11 -6.05 11.59
C PRO A 394 15.01 -7.28 10.67
N LEU A 395 13.93 -7.40 9.89
CA LEU A 395 13.76 -8.48 8.93
C LEU A 395 14.81 -8.41 7.81
N GLN A 396 15.07 -7.23 7.27
CA GLN A 396 16.11 -7.01 6.26
C GLN A 396 17.49 -7.37 6.81
N LEU A 397 17.82 -6.93 8.03
CA LEU A 397 19.09 -7.26 8.67
C LEU A 397 19.24 -8.77 8.86
N LEU A 398 18.19 -9.45 9.33
CA LEU A 398 18.20 -10.89 9.53
C LEU A 398 18.45 -11.64 8.21
N ILE A 399 17.69 -11.32 7.15
CA ILE A 399 17.86 -11.96 5.84
C ILE A 399 19.26 -11.69 5.28
N ALA A 400 19.74 -10.45 5.38
CA ALA A 400 21.10 -10.10 4.92
C ALA A 400 22.18 -10.92 5.64
N LEU A 401 22.07 -11.07 6.97
CA LEU A 401 23.01 -11.86 7.76
C LEU A 401 22.97 -13.36 7.39
N ILE A 402 21.77 -13.92 7.17
CA ILE A 402 21.61 -15.32 6.72
C ILE A 402 22.26 -15.52 5.35
N LEU A 403 22.01 -14.61 4.40
CA LEU A 403 22.57 -14.70 3.05
C LEU A 403 24.09 -14.58 3.07
N LEU A 404 24.63 -13.64 3.83
CA LEU A 404 26.07 -13.52 4.01
C LEU A 404 26.62 -14.80 4.64
N TYR A 405 26.00 -15.32 5.72
CA TYR A 405 26.44 -16.53 6.42
C TYR A 405 26.53 -17.74 5.51
N ARG A 406 25.60 -17.85 4.56
CA ARG A 406 25.66 -18.90 3.54
C ARG A 406 26.90 -18.79 2.63
N GLU A 407 27.34 -17.58 2.30
CA GLU A 407 28.46 -17.35 1.37
C GLU A 407 29.82 -17.41 2.07
N MET A 408 29.95 -16.83 3.26
CA MET A 408 31.24 -16.67 3.96
C MET A 408 31.34 -17.41 5.31
N LYS A 409 30.29 -18.13 5.74
CA LYS A 409 30.23 -18.88 7.01
C LYS A 409 30.65 -18.01 8.19
N PHE A 410 31.53 -18.51 9.06
CA PHE A 410 31.98 -17.80 10.26
C PHE A 410 32.88 -16.59 9.98
N SER A 411 33.32 -16.37 8.74
CA SER A 411 34.17 -15.21 8.38
C SER A 411 33.45 -13.85 8.51
N ILE A 412 32.14 -13.84 8.76
CA ILE A 412 31.31 -12.62 8.84
C ILE A 412 31.29 -12.03 10.23
N ILE A 413 31.68 -12.80 11.25
CA ILE A 413 31.66 -12.38 12.66
C ILE A 413 32.31 -11.00 12.86
N PRO A 414 33.52 -10.71 12.32
CA PRO A 414 34.13 -9.38 12.47
C PRO A 414 33.27 -8.24 11.90
N GLY A 415 32.62 -8.47 10.74
CA GLY A 415 31.73 -7.49 10.11
C GLY A 415 30.46 -7.24 10.92
N VAL A 416 29.88 -8.29 11.52
CA VAL A 416 28.71 -8.15 12.40
C VAL A 416 29.08 -7.40 13.67
N THR A 417 30.22 -7.73 14.29
CA THR A 417 30.73 -7.02 15.47
C THR A 417 30.91 -5.53 15.17
N LEU A 418 31.51 -5.19 14.02
CA LEU A 418 31.67 -3.81 13.59
C LEU A 418 30.32 -3.11 13.39
N LEU A 419 29.34 -3.78 12.78
CA LEU A 419 27.99 -3.25 12.58
C LEU A 419 27.32 -2.92 13.92
N PHE A 420 27.44 -3.80 14.92
CA PHE A 420 26.93 -3.52 16.27
C PHE A 420 27.62 -2.31 16.90
N ILE A 421 28.95 -2.21 16.79
CA ILE A 421 29.70 -1.05 17.29
C ILE A 421 29.20 0.24 16.62
N VAL A 422 28.98 0.24 15.30
CA VAL A 422 28.47 1.40 14.56
C VAL A 422 27.07 1.79 15.05
N ILE A 423 26.18 0.83 15.30
CA ILE A 423 24.85 1.11 15.87
C ILE A 423 24.98 1.76 17.26
N LEU A 424 25.83 1.22 18.13
CA LEU A 424 26.04 1.76 19.47
C LEU A 424 26.61 3.19 19.43
N THR A 425 27.59 3.44 18.56
CA THR A 425 28.16 4.77 18.33
C THR A 425 27.11 5.75 17.80
N ASN A 426 26.28 5.34 16.85
CA ASN A 426 25.18 6.18 16.33
C ASN A 426 24.17 6.54 17.42
N LEU A 427 23.82 5.59 18.31
CA LEU A 427 22.94 5.86 19.45
C LEU A 427 23.57 6.85 20.43
N TYR A 428 24.88 6.74 20.67
CA TYR A 428 25.63 7.67 21.50
C TYR A 428 25.71 9.08 20.88
N LEU A 429 26.06 9.19 19.60
CA LEU A 429 26.10 10.44 18.85
C LEU A 429 24.73 11.12 18.83
N HIS A 430 23.65 10.37 18.64
CA HIS A 430 22.29 10.92 18.68
C HIS A 430 21.95 11.52 20.05
N ARG A 431 22.41 10.92 21.16
CA ARG A 431 22.24 11.50 22.50
C ARG A 431 23.00 12.81 22.65
N ILE A 432 24.22 12.90 22.12
CA ILE A 432 25.01 14.14 22.11
C ILE A 432 24.29 15.20 21.26
N GLN A 433 23.85 14.85 20.06
CA GLN A 433 23.13 15.76 19.16
C GLN A 433 21.89 16.36 19.85
N LYS A 434 21.12 15.53 20.59
CA LYS A 434 19.98 16.02 21.39
C LYS A 434 20.41 17.01 22.47
N LYS A 435 21.49 16.72 23.21
CA LYS A 435 22.03 17.65 24.22
C LYS A 435 22.47 18.97 23.59
N LEU A 436 23.21 18.92 22.48
CA LEU A 436 23.67 20.12 21.76
C LEU A 436 22.50 20.95 21.23
N THR A 437 21.43 20.31 20.74
CA THR A 437 20.22 21.02 20.28
C THR A 437 19.51 21.76 21.42
N VAL A 438 19.62 21.27 22.66
CA VAL A 438 19.13 21.98 23.85
C VAL A 438 20.06 23.16 24.18
N CYS A 439 21.37 22.95 24.13
CA CYS A 439 22.35 24.00 24.38
C CYS A 439 22.25 25.16 23.38
N THR A 440 22.07 24.89 22.08
CA THR A 440 21.89 25.96 21.08
C THR A 440 20.63 26.77 21.34
N LYS A 441 19.51 26.14 21.71
CA LYS A 441 18.30 26.86 22.12
C LYS A 441 18.52 27.77 23.34
N ILE A 442 19.36 27.34 24.28
CA ILE A 442 19.71 28.15 25.45
C ILE A 442 20.56 29.36 25.02
N ILE A 443 21.55 29.14 24.16
CA ILE A 443 22.40 30.22 23.62
C ILE A 443 21.57 31.23 22.83
N ASP A 444 20.64 30.77 22.00
CA ASP A 444 19.73 31.66 21.24
C ASP A 444 18.88 32.52 22.19
N ILE A 445 18.42 31.98 23.32
CA ILE A 445 17.71 32.75 24.35
C ILE A 445 18.62 33.82 24.97
N PHE A 446 19.86 33.47 25.32
CA PHE A 446 20.81 34.43 25.88
C PHE A 446 21.24 35.52 24.90
N LEU A 447 21.29 35.21 23.59
CA LEU A 447 21.65 36.19 22.56
C LEU A 447 20.51 37.14 22.20
N ILE A 448 19.25 36.80 22.50
CA ILE A 448 18.10 37.71 22.33
C ILE A 448 18.25 38.95 23.22
N ASP A 449 18.84 38.82 24.41
CA ASP A 449 19.06 39.96 25.31
C ASP A 449 20.20 40.91 24.84
N PHE A 450 20.95 40.52 23.81
CA PHE A 450 22.06 41.31 23.24
C PHE A 450 21.71 42.07 21.96
N TYR A 451 20.52 41.86 21.38
CA TYR A 451 19.98 42.59 20.22
C TYR A 451 18.79 43.46 20.65
#